data_AF-A0A1V3XVA9-F1
#
_entry.id   AF-A0A1V3XVA9-F1
#
_cell.length_a   1.000
_cell.length_b   1.000
_cell.length_c   1.000
_cell.angle_alpha   90.00
_cell.angle_beta   90.00
_cell.angle_gamma   90.00
#
_symmetry.space_group_name_H-M   'P 1'
#
loop_
_entity.id
_entity.type
_entity.pdbx_description
1 polymer ?
#
loop_
_entity_poly.entity_id
_entity_poly.type
_entity_poly.pdbx_seq_one_letter_code
_entity_poly.pdbx_strand_id
1 'polypeptide(L)'
;MLFVIATPEILTAASSDLAAVGSAVMAANTAAAVPTTRLLAAAQDEVSAAIAALFGAHAQEYQAISAQAAAFHDQFVRALTASGGSYAMAEAANASPFQTVLDAVNAPTQALLGRPLIGNGADGSAPGQAGAPGGLLYGNGGNGAAGGPNQAGGAGGNAGLIGHGGPAALGVPARSVVTAAPGGCYSATVGPAGTAGLASPVSTAATPGKGATVATPTCSATAARAGKVAPAPLASPAAIPPPSAPPRPAATAQIRL
;
A
#
# COMPACT_ATOMS: atom_id res chain seq x y z
N MET A 1 -22.51 -21.10 -23.67
CA MET A 1 -22.01 -19.71 -23.59
C MET A 1 -20.61 -19.76 -23.01
N LEU A 2 -19.67 -18.96 -23.51
CA LEU A 2 -18.34 -18.83 -22.91
C LEU A 2 -18.37 -17.68 -21.92
N PHE A 3 -18.01 -17.92 -20.66
CA PHE A 3 -17.84 -16.87 -19.66
C PHE A 3 -16.36 -16.49 -19.60
N VAL A 4 -16.05 -15.22 -19.84
CA VAL A 4 -14.70 -14.68 -19.65
C VAL A 4 -14.64 -14.14 -18.22
N ILE A 5 -13.78 -14.73 -17.40
CA ILE A 5 -13.48 -14.24 -16.05
C ILE A 5 -12.16 -13.46 -16.14
N ALA A 6 -12.23 -12.17 -15.88
CA ALA A 6 -11.07 -11.28 -15.80
C ALA A 6 -11.09 -10.61 -14.42
N THR A 7 -9.97 -10.68 -13.69
CA THR A 7 -9.78 -10.00 -12.41
C THR A 7 -8.99 -8.70 -12.65
N PRO A 8 -9.62 -7.51 -12.53
CA PRO A 8 -8.96 -6.23 -12.81
C PRO A 8 -7.66 -6.02 -12.02
N GLU A 9 -7.59 -6.53 -10.79
CA GLU A 9 -6.44 -6.45 -9.90
C GLU A 9 -5.23 -7.21 -10.48
N ILE A 10 -5.44 -8.41 -11.01
CA ILE A 10 -4.39 -9.23 -11.61
C ILE A 10 -3.90 -8.62 -12.92
N LEU A 11 -4.81 -8.06 -13.73
CA LEU A 11 -4.44 -7.32 -14.94
C LEU A 11 -3.61 -6.06 -14.63
N THR A 12 -3.93 -5.36 -13.54
CA THR A 12 -3.19 -4.18 -13.09
C THR A 12 -1.80 -4.54 -12.53
N ALA A 13 -1.70 -5.62 -11.76
CA ALA A 13 -0.40 -6.14 -11.30
C ALA A 13 0.47 -6.56 -12.50
N ALA A 14 -0.08 -7.35 -13.41
CA ALA A 14 0.63 -7.81 -14.61
C ALA A 14 1.10 -6.64 -15.51
N SER A 15 0.31 -5.56 -15.64
CA SER A 15 0.75 -4.39 -16.42
C SER A 15 1.91 -3.63 -15.76
N SER A 16 1.96 -3.59 -14.43
CA SER A 16 3.10 -3.07 -13.66
C SER A 16 4.36 -3.93 -13.86
N ASP A 17 4.23 -5.26 -13.76
CA ASP A 17 5.35 -6.19 -13.97
C ASP A 17 5.91 -6.10 -15.39
N LEU A 18 5.04 -6.01 -16.40
CA LEU A 18 5.44 -5.80 -17.79
C LEU A 18 6.16 -4.46 -17.99
N ALA A 19 5.73 -3.38 -17.34
CA ALA A 19 6.42 -2.09 -17.38
C ALA A 19 7.83 -2.19 -16.76
N ALA A 20 7.98 -2.91 -15.65
CA ALA A 20 9.27 -3.16 -15.01
C ALA A 20 10.22 -3.99 -15.91
N VAL A 21 9.71 -5.04 -16.55
CA VAL A 21 10.46 -5.84 -17.53
C VAL A 21 10.91 -5.00 -18.73
N GLY A 22 10.03 -4.19 -19.31
CA GLY A 22 10.36 -3.29 -20.42
C GLY A 22 11.47 -2.30 -20.07
N SER A 23 11.39 -1.71 -18.88
CA SER A 23 12.43 -0.82 -18.34
C SER A 23 13.78 -1.53 -18.17
N ALA A 24 13.79 -2.73 -17.58
CA ALA A 24 15.01 -3.52 -17.39
C ALA A 24 15.67 -3.92 -18.73
N VAL A 25 14.87 -4.32 -19.73
CA VAL A 25 15.35 -4.64 -21.09
C VAL A 25 15.93 -3.40 -21.77
N MET A 26 15.30 -2.23 -21.64
CA MET A 26 15.83 -0.98 -22.22
C MET A 26 17.12 -0.52 -21.53
N ALA A 27 17.24 -0.70 -20.22
CA ALA A 27 18.49 -0.45 -19.49
C ALA A 27 19.62 -1.40 -19.95
N ALA A 28 19.32 -2.68 -20.17
CA ALA A 28 20.29 -3.64 -20.71
C ALA A 28 20.72 -3.30 -22.15
N ASN A 29 19.77 -2.95 -23.03
CA ASN A 29 20.05 -2.59 -24.43
C ASN A 29 20.90 -1.33 -24.55
N THR A 30 20.64 -0.32 -23.71
CA THR A 30 21.43 0.92 -23.68
C THR A 30 22.83 0.70 -23.11
N ALA A 31 22.98 -0.12 -22.06
CA ALA A 31 24.29 -0.52 -21.54
C ALA A 31 25.11 -1.33 -22.57
N ALA A 32 24.46 -2.19 -23.35
CA ALA A 32 25.10 -2.99 -24.40
C ALA A 32 25.44 -2.20 -25.68
N ALA A 33 24.83 -1.02 -25.91
CA ALA A 33 24.94 -0.28 -27.16
C ALA A 33 26.37 0.12 -27.53
N VAL A 34 27.12 0.71 -26.59
CA VAL A 34 28.51 1.13 -26.84
C VAL A 34 29.47 -0.04 -27.06
N PRO A 35 29.54 -1.07 -26.19
CA PRO A 35 30.49 -2.18 -26.38
C PRO A 35 30.19 -3.06 -27.61
N THR A 36 28.95 -3.11 -28.10
CA THR A 36 28.59 -3.89 -29.31
C THR A 36 28.79 -3.11 -30.61
N THR A 37 28.55 -1.79 -30.63
CA THR A 37 28.75 -0.95 -31.83
C THR A 37 30.20 -0.51 -32.06
N ARG A 38 31.05 -0.58 -31.03
CA ARG A 38 32.48 -0.19 -31.09
C ARG A 38 33.42 -1.38 -30.88
N LEU A 39 33.16 -2.50 -31.57
CA LEU A 39 34.14 -3.59 -31.62
C LEU A 39 35.45 -3.10 -32.26
N LEU A 40 36.57 -3.46 -31.63
CA LEU A 40 37.91 -3.30 -32.19
C LEU A 40 38.26 -4.55 -33.01
N ALA A 41 39.00 -4.35 -34.10
CA ALA A 41 39.55 -5.47 -34.88
C ALA A 41 40.55 -6.27 -34.02
N ALA A 42 40.48 -7.60 -34.07
CA ALA A 42 41.33 -8.49 -33.28
C ALA A 42 42.81 -8.43 -33.70
N ALA A 43 43.07 -8.15 -34.97
CA ALA A 43 44.39 -7.89 -35.54
C ALA A 43 44.30 -6.81 -36.65
N GLN A 44 45.45 -6.39 -37.17
CA GLN A 44 45.58 -5.30 -38.16
C GLN A 44 45.34 -5.76 -39.61
N ASP A 45 44.66 -6.88 -39.81
CA ASP A 45 44.32 -7.42 -41.13
C ASP A 45 42.91 -7.02 -41.57
N GLU A 46 42.68 -7.05 -42.89
CA GLU A 46 41.41 -6.63 -43.50
C GLU A 46 40.23 -7.54 -43.10
N VAL A 47 40.47 -8.81 -42.77
CA VAL A 47 39.41 -9.75 -42.36
C VAL A 47 38.96 -9.45 -40.94
N SER A 48 39.89 -9.23 -40.01
CA SER A 48 39.58 -8.74 -38.64
C SER A 48 38.84 -7.41 -38.66
N ALA A 49 39.23 -6.48 -39.53
CA ALA A 49 38.55 -5.19 -39.70
C ALA A 49 37.13 -5.36 -40.27
N ALA A 50 36.95 -6.21 -41.29
CA ALA A 50 35.65 -6.50 -41.88
C ALA A 50 34.70 -7.19 -40.90
N ILE A 51 35.20 -8.12 -40.06
CA ILE A 51 34.41 -8.79 -39.02
C ILE A 51 33.96 -7.79 -37.95
N ALA A 52 34.84 -6.91 -37.48
CA ALA A 52 34.47 -5.87 -36.52
C ALA A 52 33.42 -4.90 -37.10
N ALA A 53 33.55 -4.52 -38.37
CA ALA A 53 32.58 -3.68 -39.07
C ALA A 53 31.21 -4.38 -39.24
N LEU A 54 31.19 -5.68 -39.56
CA LEU A 54 29.95 -6.47 -39.66
C LEU A 54 29.18 -6.51 -38.34
N PHE A 55 29.87 -6.81 -37.22
CA PHE A 55 29.24 -6.81 -35.91
C PHE A 55 28.77 -5.40 -35.49
N GLY A 56 29.55 -4.35 -35.80
CA GLY A 56 29.16 -2.97 -35.54
C GLY A 56 27.89 -2.55 -36.30
N ALA A 57 27.78 -2.93 -37.58
CA ALA A 57 26.59 -2.68 -38.39
C ALA A 57 25.36 -3.44 -37.87
N HIS A 58 25.51 -4.75 -37.58
CA HIS A 58 24.44 -5.57 -37.01
C HIS A 58 23.96 -5.04 -35.65
N ALA A 59 24.88 -4.54 -34.81
CA ALA A 59 24.53 -3.91 -33.55
C ALA A 59 23.71 -2.63 -33.75
N GLN A 60 23.96 -1.82 -34.79
CA GLN A 60 23.14 -0.65 -35.09
C GLN A 60 21.73 -1.03 -35.57
N GLU A 61 21.60 -2.04 -36.44
CA GLU A 61 20.30 -2.57 -36.85
C GLU A 61 19.50 -3.13 -35.66
N TYR A 62 20.16 -3.88 -34.77
CA TYR A 62 19.55 -4.37 -33.53
C TYR A 62 19.02 -3.22 -32.66
N GLN A 63 19.78 -2.12 -32.50
CA GLN A 63 19.33 -0.97 -31.72
C GLN A 63 18.16 -0.21 -32.38
N ALA A 64 18.09 -0.19 -33.72
CA ALA A 64 16.95 0.38 -34.44
C ALA A 64 15.67 -0.46 -34.25
N ILE A 65 15.80 -1.80 -34.25
CA ILE A 65 14.69 -2.73 -34.04
C ILE A 65 14.26 -2.74 -32.56
N SER A 66 15.21 -2.69 -31.61
CA SER A 66 14.91 -2.68 -30.18
C SER A 66 14.11 -1.45 -29.76
N ALA A 67 14.39 -0.28 -30.36
CA ALA A 67 13.59 0.93 -30.16
C ALA A 67 12.14 0.79 -30.66
N GLN A 68 11.92 0.09 -31.79
CA GLN A 68 10.57 -0.21 -32.30
C GLN A 68 9.83 -1.20 -31.39
N ALA A 69 10.53 -2.24 -30.91
CA ALA A 69 9.98 -3.21 -29.97
C ALA A 69 9.59 -2.56 -28.63
N ALA A 70 10.38 -1.61 -28.13
CA ALA A 70 10.05 -0.82 -26.93
C ALA A 70 8.77 0.01 -27.12
N ALA A 71 8.65 0.73 -28.25
CA ALA A 71 7.45 1.50 -28.55
C ALA A 71 6.19 0.62 -28.67
N PHE A 72 6.31 -0.59 -29.23
CA PHE A 72 5.23 -1.59 -29.25
C PHE A 72 4.89 -2.08 -27.83
N HIS A 73 5.89 -2.38 -27.00
CA HIS A 73 5.69 -2.81 -25.61
C HIS A 73 4.95 -1.75 -24.79
N ASP A 74 5.31 -0.48 -24.93
CA ASP A 74 4.60 0.63 -24.27
C ASP A 74 3.15 0.77 -24.76
N GLN A 75 2.86 0.48 -26.03
CA GLN A 75 1.49 0.44 -26.54
C GLN A 75 0.71 -0.75 -25.97
N PHE A 76 1.35 -1.93 -25.89
CA PHE A 76 0.76 -3.14 -25.32
C PHE A 76 0.39 -2.98 -23.83
N VAL A 77 1.31 -2.46 -23.01
CA VAL A 77 1.06 -2.20 -21.57
C VAL A 77 -0.09 -1.19 -21.36
N ARG A 78 -0.13 -0.13 -22.17
CA ARG A 78 -1.25 0.85 -22.15
C ARG A 78 -2.58 0.21 -22.54
N ALA A 79 -2.61 -0.61 -23.59
CA ALA A 79 -3.81 -1.33 -24.02
C ALA A 79 -4.30 -2.32 -22.96
N LEU A 80 -3.38 -3.07 -22.33
CA LEU A 80 -3.69 -4.00 -21.24
C LEU A 80 -4.32 -3.28 -20.04
N THR A 81 -3.72 -2.16 -19.61
CA THR A 81 -4.24 -1.34 -18.50
C THR A 81 -5.63 -0.76 -18.83
N ALA A 82 -5.83 -0.28 -20.05
CA ALA A 82 -7.14 0.20 -20.51
C ALA A 82 -8.20 -0.92 -20.54
N SER A 83 -7.81 -2.15 -20.92
CA SER A 83 -8.70 -3.31 -20.89
C SER A 83 -9.13 -3.69 -19.47
N GLY A 84 -8.20 -3.69 -18.49
CA GLY A 84 -8.51 -3.93 -17.08
C GLY A 84 -9.50 -2.89 -16.52
N GLY A 85 -9.29 -1.61 -16.83
CA GLY A 85 -10.24 -0.55 -16.51
C GLY A 85 -11.61 -0.74 -17.17
N SER A 86 -11.66 -1.29 -18.38
CA SER A 86 -12.92 -1.55 -19.09
C SER A 86 -13.74 -2.68 -18.44
N TYR A 87 -13.09 -3.72 -17.92
CA TYR A 87 -13.75 -4.77 -17.12
C TYR A 87 -14.31 -4.22 -15.81
N ALA A 88 -13.53 -3.44 -15.05
CA ALA A 88 -14.00 -2.80 -13.82
C ALA A 88 -15.18 -1.84 -14.06
N MET A 89 -15.16 -1.09 -15.18
CA MET A 89 -16.28 -0.23 -15.58
C MET A 89 -17.52 -1.03 -15.98
N ALA A 90 -17.37 -2.22 -16.58
CA ALA A 90 -18.50 -3.10 -16.88
C ALA A 90 -19.16 -3.66 -15.61
N GLU A 91 -18.38 -4.00 -14.58
CA GLU A 91 -18.92 -4.38 -13.26
C GLU A 91 -19.67 -3.22 -12.60
N ALA A 92 -19.09 -2.01 -12.59
CA ALA A 92 -19.73 -0.81 -12.04
C ALA A 92 -21.03 -0.45 -12.80
N ALA A 93 -21.02 -0.54 -14.13
CA ALA A 93 -22.20 -0.29 -14.97
C ALA A 93 -23.32 -1.32 -14.74
N ASN A 94 -22.99 -2.57 -14.44
CA ASN A 94 -23.98 -3.59 -14.07
C ASN A 94 -24.50 -3.42 -12.64
N ALA A 95 -23.69 -2.92 -11.70
CA ALA A 95 -24.10 -2.70 -10.31
C ALA A 95 -24.96 -1.44 -10.11
N SER A 96 -24.68 -0.36 -10.85
CA SER A 96 -25.34 0.95 -10.69
C SER A 96 -26.88 0.92 -10.80
N PRO A 97 -27.50 0.25 -11.79
CA PRO A 97 -28.97 0.16 -11.90
C PRO A 97 -29.63 -0.49 -10.68
N PHE A 98 -28.98 -1.49 -10.06
CA PHE A 98 -29.53 -2.14 -8.87
C PHE A 98 -29.55 -1.20 -7.66
N GLN A 99 -28.53 -0.33 -7.50
CA GLN A 99 -28.55 0.69 -6.45
C GLN A 99 -29.68 1.71 -6.66
N THR A 100 -29.89 2.18 -7.89
CA THR A 100 -31.00 3.10 -8.20
C THR A 100 -32.38 2.48 -7.87
N VAL A 101 -32.56 1.18 -8.11
CA VAL A 101 -33.78 0.45 -7.75
C VAL A 101 -33.91 0.29 -6.23
N LEU A 102 -32.82 -0.04 -5.52
CA LEU A 102 -32.83 -0.14 -4.06
C LEU A 102 -33.14 1.22 -3.41
N ASP A 103 -32.54 2.31 -3.89
CA ASP A 103 -32.82 3.66 -3.42
C ASP A 103 -34.29 4.05 -3.64
N ALA A 104 -34.87 3.72 -4.79
CA ALA A 104 -36.28 3.96 -5.08
C ALA A 104 -37.22 3.16 -4.16
N VAL A 105 -36.87 1.91 -3.84
CA VAL A 105 -37.63 1.06 -2.90
C VAL A 105 -37.48 1.54 -1.45
N ASN A 106 -36.30 2.05 -1.09
CA ASN A 106 -35.99 2.53 0.26
C ASN A 106 -36.48 3.96 0.54
N ALA A 107 -36.60 4.82 -0.48
CA ALA A 107 -36.95 6.23 -0.31
C ALA A 107 -38.21 6.49 0.54
N PRO A 108 -39.33 5.74 0.40
CA PRO A 108 -40.51 5.94 1.23
C PRO A 108 -40.25 5.67 2.72
N THR A 109 -39.53 4.59 3.07
CA THR A 109 -39.24 4.30 4.48
C THR A 109 -38.10 5.15 5.04
N GLN A 110 -37.14 5.54 4.20
CA GLN A 110 -36.09 6.47 4.60
C GLN A 110 -36.70 7.83 4.97
N ALA A 111 -37.69 8.30 4.20
CA ALA A 111 -38.42 9.54 4.47
C ALA A 111 -39.36 9.45 5.69
N LEU A 112 -40.06 8.32 5.88
CA LEU A 112 -41.07 8.17 6.94
C LEU A 112 -40.53 7.66 8.27
N LEU A 113 -39.47 6.84 8.25
CA LEU A 113 -38.96 6.07 9.40
C LEU A 113 -37.46 6.27 9.63
N GLY A 114 -36.78 7.11 8.83
CA GLY A 114 -35.34 7.38 8.95
C GLY A 114 -34.44 6.17 8.66
N ARG A 115 -34.99 5.09 8.11
CA ARG A 115 -34.29 3.81 7.86
C ARG A 115 -34.70 3.20 6.52
N PRO A 116 -33.77 2.53 5.80
CA PRO A 116 -34.11 1.83 4.57
C PRO A 116 -35.02 0.64 4.87
N LEU A 117 -35.74 0.15 3.87
CA LEU A 117 -36.57 -1.05 3.99
C LEU A 117 -35.70 -2.31 3.83
N ILE A 118 -34.78 -2.28 2.87
CA ILE A 118 -33.89 -3.37 2.46
C ILE A 118 -32.47 -2.83 2.27
N GLY A 119 -31.48 -3.45 2.89
CA GLY A 119 -30.07 -3.12 2.73
C GLY A 119 -29.29 -3.25 4.03
N ASN A 120 -27.99 -3.49 3.94
CA ASN A 120 -27.12 -3.50 5.12
C ASN A 120 -26.87 -2.07 5.63
N GLY A 121 -26.67 -1.93 6.93
CA GLY A 121 -26.23 -0.67 7.52
C GLY A 121 -24.80 -0.33 7.09
N ALA A 122 -24.52 0.95 6.90
CA ALA A 122 -23.17 1.42 6.60
C ALA A 122 -22.23 1.19 7.80
N ASP A 123 -21.02 0.70 7.53
CA ASP A 123 -19.97 0.55 8.53
C ASP A 123 -19.48 1.92 9.04
N GLY A 124 -19.01 1.98 10.28
CA GLY A 124 -18.31 3.15 10.80
C GLY A 124 -17.01 3.39 10.03
N SER A 125 -16.80 4.63 9.55
CA SER A 125 -15.62 5.00 8.75
C SER A 125 -14.60 5.85 9.50
N ALA A 126 -15.02 6.61 10.51
CA ALA A 126 -14.15 7.38 11.41
C ALA A 126 -13.83 6.61 12.70
N PRO A 127 -12.68 6.84 13.36
CA PRO A 127 -12.31 6.08 14.56
C PRO A 127 -13.35 6.19 15.68
N GLY A 128 -13.77 5.04 16.23
CA GLY A 128 -14.83 4.96 17.25
C GLY A 128 -16.26 5.21 16.75
N GLN A 129 -16.48 5.46 15.45
CA GLN A 129 -17.81 5.64 14.87
C GLN A 129 -18.62 4.35 14.96
N ALA A 130 -19.86 4.44 15.45
CA ALA A 130 -20.79 3.31 15.45
C ALA A 130 -21.28 2.97 14.03
N GLY A 131 -21.50 1.69 13.77
CA GLY A 131 -22.14 1.24 12.53
C GLY A 131 -23.61 1.65 12.46
N ALA A 132 -24.08 2.00 11.27
CA ALA A 132 -25.47 2.38 11.04
C ALA A 132 -26.40 1.15 11.14
N PRO A 133 -27.68 1.32 11.51
CA PRO A 133 -28.64 0.23 11.50
C PRO A 133 -28.96 -0.25 10.08
N GLY A 134 -29.17 -1.55 9.92
CA GLY A 134 -29.65 -2.15 8.67
C GLY A 134 -31.10 -1.81 8.35
N GLY A 135 -31.53 -2.22 7.16
CA GLY A 135 -32.89 -2.05 6.66
C GLY A 135 -33.94 -2.73 7.53
N LEU A 136 -35.16 -2.21 7.54
CA LEU A 136 -36.22 -2.62 8.46
C LEU A 136 -36.65 -4.09 8.28
N LEU A 137 -36.77 -4.57 7.04
CA LEU A 137 -37.19 -5.94 6.75
C LEU A 137 -36.02 -6.89 6.51
N TYR A 138 -35.02 -6.45 5.74
CA TYR A 138 -33.87 -7.28 5.39
C TYR A 138 -32.59 -6.46 5.41
N GLY A 139 -31.62 -6.86 6.22
CA GLY A 139 -30.35 -6.16 6.33
C GLY A 139 -29.59 -6.46 7.61
N ASN A 140 -28.29 -6.67 7.49
CA ASN A 140 -27.38 -6.70 8.63
C ASN A 140 -27.10 -5.28 9.12
N GLY A 141 -26.79 -5.13 10.41
CA GLY A 141 -26.25 -3.88 10.93
C GLY A 141 -24.81 -3.65 10.48
N GLY A 142 -24.40 -2.39 10.30
CA GLY A 142 -23.03 -2.06 9.92
C GLY A 142 -22.03 -2.35 11.05
N ASN A 143 -20.79 -2.66 10.70
CA ASN A 143 -19.70 -2.86 11.65
C ASN A 143 -19.37 -1.55 12.38
N GLY A 144 -19.01 -1.62 13.66
CA GLY A 144 -18.40 -0.49 14.35
C GLY A 144 -16.98 -0.22 13.84
N ALA A 145 -16.53 1.04 13.84
CA ALA A 145 -15.16 1.40 13.48
C ALA A 145 -14.17 1.13 14.62
N ALA A 146 -12.95 0.70 14.30
CA ALA A 146 -11.86 0.60 15.28
C ALA A 146 -11.65 1.94 16.02
N GLY A 147 -11.31 1.88 17.31
CA GLY A 147 -11.01 3.09 18.08
C GLY A 147 -9.73 3.79 17.58
N GLY A 148 -9.63 5.09 17.77
CA GLY A 148 -8.36 5.81 17.67
C GLY A 148 -7.49 5.59 18.93
N PRO A 149 -6.24 6.10 18.97
CA PRO A 149 -5.40 6.03 20.16
C PRO A 149 -6.11 6.62 21.39
N ASN A 150 -6.21 5.84 22.47
CA ASN A 150 -6.95 6.19 23.70
C ASN A 150 -8.47 6.37 23.52
N GLN A 151 -9.06 5.82 22.46
CA GLN A 151 -10.49 5.89 22.16
C GLN A 151 -11.08 4.48 22.07
N ALA A 152 -12.32 4.32 22.53
CA ALA A 152 -13.06 3.07 22.38
C ALA A 152 -13.39 2.81 20.90
N GLY A 153 -13.57 1.54 20.54
CA GLY A 153 -14.15 1.18 19.24
C GLY A 153 -15.65 1.47 19.20
N GLY A 154 -16.17 1.66 17.99
CA GLY A 154 -17.58 1.93 17.76
C GLY A 154 -18.44 0.71 18.05
N ALA A 155 -19.67 0.96 18.51
CA ALA A 155 -20.69 -0.07 18.58
C ALA A 155 -21.09 -0.53 17.17
N GLY A 156 -21.48 -1.80 17.03
CA GLY A 156 -22.09 -2.29 15.79
C GLY A 156 -23.55 -1.85 15.67
N GLY A 157 -24.03 -1.75 14.43
CA GLY A 157 -25.39 -1.35 14.10
C GLY A 157 -26.43 -2.44 14.38
N ASN A 158 -27.68 -2.02 14.57
CA ASN A 158 -28.81 -2.93 14.75
C ASN A 158 -29.22 -3.57 13.41
N ALA A 159 -29.69 -4.83 13.44
CA ALA A 159 -30.22 -5.52 12.28
C ALA A 159 -31.63 -5.05 11.86
N GLY A 160 -32.09 -5.57 10.72
CA GLY A 160 -33.49 -5.65 10.34
C GLY A 160 -34.24 -6.83 10.98
N LEU A 161 -35.49 -7.04 10.54
CA LEU A 161 -36.30 -8.22 10.88
C LEU A 161 -35.60 -9.52 10.47
N ILE A 162 -34.97 -9.54 9.29
CA ILE A 162 -34.11 -10.61 8.80
C ILE A 162 -32.69 -10.06 8.62
N GLY A 163 -31.77 -10.47 9.49
CA GLY A 163 -30.38 -10.07 9.44
C GLY A 163 -29.65 -10.30 10.77
N HIS A 164 -28.36 -10.03 10.79
CA HIS A 164 -27.50 -10.08 11.96
C HIS A 164 -27.05 -8.68 12.39
N GLY A 165 -26.91 -8.45 13.69
CA GLY A 165 -26.35 -7.20 14.20
C GLY A 165 -24.89 -7.05 13.77
N GLY A 166 -24.45 -5.82 13.56
CA GLY A 166 -23.05 -5.56 13.28
C GLY A 166 -22.19 -5.90 14.51
N PRO A 167 -20.99 -6.49 14.36
CA PRO A 167 -20.01 -6.55 15.44
C PRO A 167 -19.57 -5.15 15.86
N ALA A 168 -19.39 -4.97 17.17
CA ALA A 168 -18.67 -3.82 17.71
C ALA A 168 -17.16 -4.00 17.50
N ALA A 169 -16.44 -2.89 17.33
CA ALA A 169 -15.00 -2.91 17.19
C ALA A 169 -14.27 -2.75 18.53
N LEU A 170 -13.04 -3.23 18.56
CA LEU A 170 -12.14 -3.02 19.70
C LEU A 170 -11.56 -1.60 19.67
N GLY A 171 -11.36 -1.01 20.86
CA GLY A 171 -10.50 0.15 21.01
C GLY A 171 -9.03 -0.27 21.00
N VAL A 172 -8.13 0.53 20.43
CA VAL A 172 -6.69 0.33 20.65
C VAL A 172 -6.33 0.86 22.04
N PRO A 173 -5.72 0.04 22.91
CA PRO A 173 -5.28 0.51 24.22
C PRO A 173 -4.23 1.61 24.05
N ALA A 174 -4.13 2.48 25.06
CA ALA A 174 -3.01 3.39 25.18
C ALA A 174 -1.70 2.60 25.02
N ARG A 175 -0.89 2.93 24.00
CA ARG A 175 0.50 2.47 23.98
C ARG A 175 1.15 3.08 25.21
N SER A 176 1.45 2.28 26.22
CA SER A 176 2.09 2.73 27.46
C SER A 176 3.36 3.49 27.13
N VAL A 177 3.29 4.83 27.15
CA VAL A 177 4.47 5.67 27.01
C VAL A 177 5.20 5.60 28.33
N VAL A 178 6.14 4.66 28.39
CA VAL A 178 7.22 4.67 29.36
C VAL A 178 8.13 5.84 29.01
N THR A 179 7.77 7.06 29.44
CA THR A 179 8.73 8.15 29.56
C THR A 179 9.73 7.74 30.63
N ALA A 180 10.91 7.30 30.21
CA ALA A 180 11.99 6.92 31.11
C ALA A 180 12.42 8.15 31.93
N ALA A 181 11.93 8.24 33.17
CA ALA A 181 12.55 9.08 34.19
C ALA A 181 13.98 8.55 34.44
N PRO A 182 15.01 9.42 34.55
CA PRO A 182 16.38 8.95 34.77
C PRO A 182 16.50 8.19 36.09
N GLY A 183 16.63 6.85 36.02
CA GLY A 183 16.96 6.00 37.17
C GLY A 183 15.80 5.26 37.88
N GLY A 184 14.60 5.17 37.29
CA GLY A 184 13.47 4.45 37.90
C GLY A 184 13.13 3.11 37.24
N CYS A 185 13.39 1.99 37.94
CA CYS A 185 12.78 0.69 37.58
C CYS A 185 11.31 0.67 38.03
N TYR A 186 10.39 0.34 37.14
CA TYR A 186 9.00 0.04 37.52
C TYR A 186 8.45 -1.15 36.75
N SER A 187 7.65 -1.97 37.43
CA SER A 187 6.79 -2.96 36.79
C SER A 187 5.49 -2.28 36.35
N ALA A 188 5.13 -2.46 35.08
CA ALA A 188 3.79 -2.11 34.62
C ALA A 188 2.82 -3.23 35.04
N THR A 189 2.14 -3.06 36.17
CA THR A 189 0.95 -3.86 36.47
C THR A 189 -0.18 -3.38 35.56
N VAL A 190 -0.53 -4.20 34.57
CA VAL A 190 -1.73 -3.98 33.76
C VAL A 190 -2.95 -4.19 34.68
N GLY A 191 -3.57 -3.11 35.12
CA GLY A 191 -4.86 -3.17 35.82
C GLY A 191 -5.91 -3.80 34.91
N PRO A 192 -6.90 -4.52 35.45
CA PRO A 192 -7.87 -5.25 34.64
C PRO A 192 -8.64 -4.29 33.73
N ALA A 193 -8.84 -4.71 32.48
CA ALA A 193 -9.69 -4.00 31.53
C ALA A 193 -11.12 -3.84 32.08
N GLY A 194 -11.80 -2.76 31.66
CA GLY A 194 -13.21 -2.53 31.97
C GLY A 194 -14.08 -3.72 31.59
N THR A 195 -15.02 -4.06 32.47
CA THR A 195 -15.68 -5.38 32.54
C THR A 195 -16.73 -5.66 31.47
N ALA A 196 -16.68 -6.86 30.90
CA ALA A 196 -17.83 -7.71 30.61
C ALA A 196 -17.42 -9.19 30.83
N GLY A 197 -18.24 -9.99 31.52
CA GLY A 197 -17.88 -11.32 32.05
C GLY A 197 -17.71 -12.43 31.00
N LEU A 198 -17.26 -13.65 31.33
CA LEU A 198 -17.15 -14.37 32.62
C LEU A 198 -15.78 -15.14 32.66
N ALA A 199 -15.36 -15.93 33.67
CA ALA A 199 -16.00 -16.53 34.85
C ALA A 199 -15.02 -16.68 36.04
N SER A 200 -15.17 -17.71 36.89
CA SER A 200 -14.44 -17.93 38.16
C SER A 200 -13.32 -19.00 38.09
N PRO A 201 -12.38 -19.02 39.07
CA PRO A 201 -11.12 -19.79 38.98
C PRO A 201 -11.13 -21.13 39.74
N VAL A 202 -10.24 -22.05 39.34
CA VAL A 202 -9.73 -23.14 40.18
C VAL A 202 -8.21 -23.16 40.12
N SER A 203 -7.57 -22.81 41.24
CA SER A 203 -6.15 -23.10 41.48
C SER A 203 -6.05 -24.27 42.45
N THR A 204 -5.55 -25.42 42.00
CA THR A 204 -5.05 -26.47 42.88
C THR A 204 -3.54 -26.32 43.08
N ALA A 205 -3.09 -26.60 44.31
CA ALA A 205 -1.80 -26.15 44.82
C ALA A 205 -0.59 -26.95 44.30
N ALA A 206 0.58 -26.30 44.32
CA ALA A 206 1.87 -26.97 44.36
C ALA A 206 2.90 -26.17 45.19
N THR A 207 3.35 -26.76 46.29
CA THR A 207 4.49 -26.36 47.12
C THR A 207 5.12 -27.62 47.72
N PRO A 208 6.41 -27.62 48.12
CA PRO A 208 7.56 -26.97 47.48
C PRO A 208 8.73 -27.97 47.27
N GLY A 209 9.55 -27.80 46.22
CA GLY A 209 10.60 -28.78 45.90
C GLY A 209 11.80 -28.27 45.09
N LYS A 210 12.70 -27.51 45.75
CA LYS A 210 14.10 -27.21 45.35
C LYS A 210 14.37 -26.72 43.91
N GLY A 211 14.76 -25.45 43.79
CA GLY A 211 15.92 -25.11 42.95
C GLY A 211 15.73 -24.40 41.61
N ALA A 212 14.69 -23.57 41.43
CA ALA A 212 14.67 -22.58 40.35
C ALA A 212 14.97 -21.19 40.91
N THR A 213 16.13 -20.61 40.57
CA THR A 213 16.52 -19.27 41.02
C THR A 213 15.64 -18.20 40.37
N VAL A 214 14.79 -17.56 41.17
CA VAL A 214 14.15 -16.29 40.81
C VAL A 214 15.26 -15.25 40.65
N ALA A 215 15.57 -14.90 39.39
CA ALA A 215 16.52 -13.85 39.08
C ALA A 215 15.88 -12.47 39.36
N THR A 216 16.01 -12.00 40.59
CA THR A 216 15.84 -10.58 40.90
C THR A 216 16.98 -9.81 40.23
N PRO A 217 16.71 -8.84 39.33
CA PRO A 217 17.77 -8.04 38.75
C PRO A 217 18.33 -7.07 39.80
N THR A 218 19.52 -7.37 40.32
CA THR A 218 20.29 -6.46 41.18
C THR A 218 20.85 -5.32 40.34
N CYS A 219 20.58 -4.08 40.76
CA CYS A 219 21.00 -2.87 40.06
C CYS A 219 22.36 -2.39 40.58
N SER A 220 23.42 -2.54 39.79
CA SER A 220 24.77 -2.06 40.10
C SER A 220 25.11 -0.80 39.32
N ALA A 221 25.10 0.34 40.01
CA ALA A 221 25.52 1.62 39.44
C ALA A 221 27.04 1.82 39.62
N THR A 222 27.74 2.15 38.54
CA THR A 222 29.10 2.73 38.59
C THR A 222 29.11 4.00 37.75
N ALA A 223 29.18 5.15 38.41
CA ALA A 223 29.24 6.45 37.76
C ALA A 223 30.70 6.86 37.49
N ALA A 224 31.06 7.11 36.23
CA ALA A 224 32.28 7.82 35.85
C ALA A 224 31.89 9.20 35.27
N ARG A 225 32.56 10.26 35.71
CA ARG A 225 32.05 11.64 35.57
C ARG A 225 32.85 12.45 34.55
N ALA A 226 32.12 13.01 33.57
CA ALA A 226 32.40 14.23 32.80
C ALA A 226 33.73 14.38 32.02
N GLY A 227 33.60 14.33 30.68
CA GLY A 227 34.43 15.08 29.73
C GLY A 227 33.58 15.46 28.52
N LYS A 228 33.34 16.75 28.28
CA LYS A 228 32.52 17.20 27.13
C LYS A 228 33.31 17.09 25.82
N VAL A 229 32.82 16.31 24.87
CA VAL A 229 33.05 16.51 23.43
C VAL A 229 31.69 16.62 22.77
N ALA A 230 31.50 17.63 21.91
CA ALA A 230 30.21 17.90 21.29
C ALA A 230 29.89 16.88 20.18
N PRO A 231 28.62 16.49 19.99
CA PRO A 231 28.22 15.67 18.85
C PRO A 231 28.32 16.47 17.54
N ALA A 232 28.90 15.87 16.50
CA ALA A 232 28.81 16.38 15.14
C ALA A 232 27.34 16.33 14.65
N PRO A 233 26.90 17.29 13.82
CA PRO A 233 25.50 17.37 13.40
C PRO A 233 25.14 16.25 12.41
N LEU A 234 23.94 15.68 12.58
CA LEU A 234 23.28 14.87 11.56
C LEU A 234 22.93 15.78 10.37
N ALA A 235 23.41 15.44 9.18
CA ALA A 235 23.07 16.18 7.97
C ALA A 235 21.59 15.97 7.58
N SER A 236 20.89 17.06 7.27
CA SER A 236 19.55 17.01 6.70
C SER A 236 19.55 16.34 5.32
N PRO A 237 18.45 15.69 4.90
CA PRO A 237 18.29 15.26 3.51
C PRO A 237 18.28 16.51 2.60
N ALA A 238 19.21 16.56 1.65
CA ALA A 238 19.31 17.66 0.70
C ALA A 238 18.11 17.66 -0.27
N ALA A 239 17.53 18.83 -0.49
CA ALA A 239 16.54 19.01 -1.55
C ALA A 239 17.21 18.86 -2.92
N ILE A 240 16.58 18.09 -3.81
CA ILE A 240 17.00 17.95 -5.22
C ILE A 240 16.67 19.25 -5.96
N PRO A 241 17.63 19.90 -6.64
CA PRO A 241 17.34 21.09 -7.45
C PRO A 241 16.57 20.70 -8.73
N PRO A 242 15.69 21.58 -9.26
CA PRO A 242 15.00 21.33 -10.52
C PRO A 242 15.97 21.31 -11.71
N PRO A 243 15.66 20.56 -12.79
CA PRO A 243 16.50 20.48 -13.97
C PRO A 243 16.58 21.83 -14.71
N SER A 244 17.77 22.14 -15.23
CA SER A 244 18.06 23.33 -16.01
C SER A 244 17.31 23.33 -17.35
N ALA A 245 16.81 24.51 -17.73
CA ALA A 245 16.11 24.71 -19.00
C ALA A 245 17.05 24.58 -20.23
N PRO A 246 16.54 24.14 -21.39
CA PRO A 246 17.33 24.07 -22.63
C PRO A 246 17.74 25.46 -23.13
N PRO A 247 18.84 25.57 -23.90
CA PRO A 247 19.29 26.83 -24.48
C PRO A 247 18.25 27.40 -25.45
N ARG A 248 17.99 28.72 -25.37
CA ARG A 248 17.14 29.42 -26.33
C ARG A 248 17.77 29.37 -27.73
N PRO A 249 16.97 29.20 -28.80
CA PRO A 249 17.47 29.41 -30.16
C PRO A 249 17.88 30.87 -30.34
N ALA A 250 18.96 31.09 -31.11
CA ALA A 250 19.38 32.43 -31.51
C ALA A 250 18.26 33.12 -32.31
N ALA A 251 18.02 34.40 -32.03
CA ALA A 251 17.04 35.18 -32.76
C ALA A 251 17.53 35.42 -34.20
N THR A 252 17.00 34.67 -35.16
CA THR A 252 17.11 34.99 -36.57
C THR A 252 16.50 36.38 -36.80
N ALA A 253 17.33 37.35 -37.19
CA ALA A 253 16.85 38.66 -37.59
C ALA A 253 15.92 38.51 -38.81
N GLN A 254 14.66 38.90 -38.66
CA GLN A 254 13.78 39.03 -39.83
C GLN A 254 14.18 40.28 -40.61
N ILE A 255 14.78 40.07 -41.78
CA ILE A 255 14.74 41.05 -42.86
C ILE A 255 13.43 40.84 -43.61
N ARG A 256 12.57 41.86 -43.62
CA ARG A 256 11.47 41.99 -44.57
C ARG A 256 11.41 43.43 -45.08
N LEU A 257 11.42 43.54 -46.41
CA LEU A 257 11.48 44.77 -47.22
C LEU A 257 12.85 45.47 -47.15
#